data_AF-A0A1Q6U3Y7-F1
#
_entry.id   AF-A0A1Q6U3Y7-F1
#
_cell.length_a   1.000
_cell.length_b   1.000
_cell.length_c   1.000
_cell.angle_alpha   90.00
_cell.angle_beta   90.00
_cell.angle_gamma   90.00
#
_symmetry.space_group_name_H-M   'P 1'
#
loop_
_entity.id
_entity.type
_entity.pdbx_description
1 polymer ?
#
loop_
_entity_poly.entity_id
_entity_poly.type
_entity_poly.pdbx_seq_one_letter_code
_entity_poly.pdbx_strand_id
1 'polypeptide(L)' 'MNISNEIKKLMIDNDLTQTELARIISVKKKKSFSVQNFSQKLKNNTISLKEFEIILDALGYSIVFVRKSK' A
#
# COMPACT_ATOMS: atom_id res chain seq x y z
N MET A 1 -1.71 13.82 7.87
CA MET A 1 -1.26 12.57 7.21
C MET A 1 -2.49 11.88 6.65
N ASN A 2 -2.47 11.48 5.39
CA ASN A 2 -3.46 10.55 4.83
C ASN A 2 -2.73 9.26 4.44
N ILE A 3 -3.47 8.15 4.34
CA ILE A 3 -2.90 6.82 4.07
C ILE A 3 -2.09 6.81 2.77
N SER A 4 -2.57 7.51 1.73
CA SER A 4 -1.88 7.58 0.45
C SER A 4 -0.48 8.21 0.53
N ASN A 5 -0.31 9.27 1.32
CA ASN A 5 0.99 9.90 1.50
C ASN A 5 1.95 9.00 2.29
N GLU A 6 1.44 8.22 3.24
CA GLU A 6 2.25 7.24 3.96
C GLU A 6 2.69 6.09 3.05
N ILE A 7 1.79 5.56 2.22
CA ILE A 7 2.15 4.58 1.19
C ILE A 7 3.25 5.13 0.26
N LYS A 8 3.11 6.38 -0.21
CA LYS A 8 4.11 6.99 -1.10
C LYS A 8 5.47 7.14 -0.43
N LYS A 9 5.52 7.52 0.85
CA LYS A 9 6.80 7.57 1.59
C LYS A 9 7.44 6.19 1.68
N LEU A 10 6.67 5.18 2.08
CA LEU A 10 7.17 3.81 2.14
C LEU A 10 7.69 3.31 0.78
N MET A 11 7.02 3.69 -0.31
CA MET A 11 7.51 3.38 -1.65
C MET A 11 8.85 4.05 -1.95
N ILE A 12 9.02 5.32 -1.59
CA ILE A 12 10.28 6.05 -1.76
C ILE A 12 11.38 5.38 -0.92
N ASP A 13 11.08 5.04 0.34
CA ASP A 13 12.03 4.39 1.25
C ASP A 13 12.48 3.00 0.75
N ASN A 14 11.66 2.35 -0.08
CA ASN A 14 11.94 1.05 -0.69
C ASN A 14 12.43 1.15 -2.15
N ASP A 15 12.67 2.36 -2.68
CA ASP A 15 13.04 2.62 -4.08
C ASP A 15 12.08 1.98 -5.10
N LEU A 16 10.77 2.10 -4.86
CA LEU A 16 9.71 1.49 -5.68
C LEU A 16 8.85 2.53 -6.38
N THR A 17 8.57 2.28 -7.66
CA THR A 17 7.52 2.97 -8.42
C THR A 17 6.13 2.39 -8.14
N GLN A 18 5.07 3.13 -8.52
CA GLN A 18 3.68 2.65 -8.39
C GLN A 18 3.44 1.38 -9.23
N THR A 19 4.07 1.30 -10.40
CA THR A 19 3.95 0.15 -11.30
C THR A 19 4.59 -1.09 -10.70
N GLU A 20 5.77 -0.95 -10.08
CA GLU A 20 6.45 -2.06 -9.43
C GLU A 20 5.70 -2.56 -8.21
N LEU A 21 5.22 -1.65 -7.36
CA LEU A 21 4.40 -2.03 -6.21
C LEU A 21 3.13 -2.78 -6.66
N ALA A 22 2.43 -2.27 -7.68
CA ALA A 22 1.25 -2.94 -8.22
C ALA A 22 1.59 -4.33 -8.81
N ARG A 23 2.76 -4.48 -9.44
CA ARG A 23 3.28 -5.78 -9.92
C ARG A 23 3.53 -6.74 -8.76
N ILE A 24 4.21 -6.29 -7.69
CA ILE A 24 4.49 -7.10 -6.50
C ILE A 24 3.18 -7.57 -5.86
N ILE A 25 2.21 -6.67 -5.70
CA ILE A 25 0.88 -7.01 -5.16
C ILE A 25 0.18 -8.03 -6.05
N SER A 26 0.16 -7.84 -7.37
CA SER A 26 -0.47 -8.75 -8.32
C SER A 26 0.12 -10.17 -8.25
N VAL A 27 1.45 -10.28 -8.19
CA VAL A 27 2.16 -11.56 -8.05
C VAL A 27 1.84 -12.24 -6.72
N LYS A 28 1.89 -11.50 -5.60
CA LYS A 28 1.57 -12.05 -4.27
C LYS A 28 0.12 -12.50 -4.13
N LYS A 29 -0.83 -11.78 -4.74
CA LYS A 29 -2.27 -12.01 -4.53
C LYS A 29 -2.90 -13.08 -5.41
N LYS A 30 -2.22 -13.59 -6.45
CA LYS A 30 -2.83 -14.40 -7.54
C LYS A 30 -4.15 -13.80 -8.10
N LYS A 31 -4.42 -12.52 -7.83
CA LYS A 31 -5.57 -11.75 -8.30
C LYS A 31 -5.02 -10.57 -9.07
N SER A 32 -5.61 -10.31 -10.23
CA SER A 32 -5.29 -9.18 -11.10
C SER A 32 -5.54 -7.86 -10.39
N PHE A 33 -4.53 -7.39 -9.66
CA PHE A 33 -4.54 -6.04 -9.11
C PHE A 33 -4.19 -5.07 -10.24
N SER A 34 -5.18 -4.30 -10.71
CA SER A 34 -4.96 -3.33 -11.78
C SER A 34 -4.12 -2.15 -11.27
N VAL A 35 -2.97 -1.93 -11.92
CA VAL A 35 -2.08 -0.78 -11.68
C VAL A 35 -2.84 0.55 -11.81
N GLN A 36 -3.73 0.65 -12.81
CA GLN A 36 -4.50 1.87 -13.08
C GLN A 36 -5.48 2.17 -11.94
N ASN A 37 -6.18 1.15 -11.44
CA ASN A 37 -7.07 1.30 -10.29
C ASN A 37 -6.29 1.67 -9.02
N PHE A 38 -5.09 1.12 -8.84
CA PHE A 38 -4.23 1.45 -7.70
C PHE A 38 -3.80 2.92 -7.71
N SER A 39 -3.22 3.39 -8.82
CA SER A 39 -2.80 4.79 -8.97
C SER A 39 -3.97 5.75 -8.76
N GLN A 40 -5.15 5.43 -9.27
CA GLN A 40 -6.35 6.25 -9.09
C GLN A 40 -6.80 6.29 -7.62
N LYS A 41 -6.78 5.15 -6.91
CA LYS A 41 -7.14 5.09 -5.49
C LYS A 41 -6.15 5.83 -4.60
N LEU A 42 -4.85 5.71 -4.89
CA LEU A 42 -3.79 6.50 -4.24
C LEU A 42 -4.02 8.00 -4.42
N LYS A 43 -4.34 8.44 -5.65
CA LYS A 43 -4.63 9.84 -5.95
C LYS A 43 -5.89 10.34 -5.22
N ASN A 44 -6.95 9.52 -5.21
CA ASN A 44 -8.25 9.90 -4.65
C ASN A 44 -8.37 9.69 -3.13
N ASN A 45 -7.34 9.15 -2.47
CA ASN A 45 -7.38 8.78 -1.05
C ASN A 45 -8.50 7.81 -0.69
N THR A 46 -8.81 6.88 -1.59
CA THR A 46 -9.88 5.88 -1.42
C THR A 46 -9.36 4.48 -1.13
N ILE A 47 -8.12 4.39 -0.61
CA ILE A 47 -7.51 3.14 -0.17
C ILE A 47 -8.23 2.63 1.08
N SER A 48 -8.83 1.45 1.00
CA SER A 48 -9.44 0.78 2.15
C SER A 48 -8.38 0.18 3.09
N LEU A 49 -8.75 -0.09 4.35
CA LEU A 49 -7.86 -0.74 5.31
C LEU A 49 -7.30 -2.08 4.80
N LYS A 50 -8.17 -2.89 4.16
CA LYS A 50 -7.77 -4.17 3.56
C LYS A 50 -6.75 -3.99 2.45
N GLU A 51 -6.85 -2.93 1.65
CA GLU A 51 -5.85 -2.63 0.61
C GLU A 51 -4.54 -2.16 1.24
N PHE A 52 -4.63 -1.35 2.29
CA PHE A 52 -3.46 -0.91 3.04
C PHE A 52 -2.68 -2.08 3.64
N GLU A 53 -3.36 -3.05 4.27
CA GLU A 53 -2.75 -4.30 4.75
C GLU A 53 -2.00 -5.06 3.65
N ILE A 54 -2.60 -5.17 2.47
CA ILE A 54 -1.99 -5.87 1.32
C ILE A 54 -0.75 -5.13 0.83
N ILE A 55 -0.81 -3.81 0.77
CA ILE A 55 0.32 -2.98 0.34
C ILE A 55 1.48 -3.10 1.33
N LEU A 56 1.20 -3.02 2.62
CA LEU A 56 2.23 -3.19 3.65
C LEU A 56 2.85 -4.57 3.61
N ASP A 57 2.06 -5.64 3.50
CA ASP A 57 2.60 -6.99 3.33
C ASP A 57 3.47 -7.09 2.06
N ALA A 58 3.05 -6.48 0.95
CA ALA A 58 3.83 -6.44 -0.28
C ALA A 58 5.17 -5.72 -0.13
N LEU A 59 5.23 -4.70 0.71
CA LEU A 59 6.42 -3.93 1.06
C LEU A 59 7.25 -4.57 2.20
N GLY A 60 6.79 -5.68 2.78
CA GLY A 60 7.51 -6.35 3.88
C GLY A 60 7.25 -5.75 5.27
N TYR A 61 6.16 -5.01 5.45
CA TYR A 61 5.76 -4.40 6.71
C TYR A 61 4.57 -5.13 7.36
N SER A 62 4.49 -5.07 8.69
CA SER A 62 3.36 -5.57 9.49
C SER A 62 2.62 -4.43 10.19
N ILE A 63 1.29 -4.53 10.27
CA ILE A 63 0.47 -3.61 11.07
C ILE A 63 0.45 -4.07 12.53
N VAL A 64 0.74 -3.15 13.45
CA VAL A 64 0.64 -3.38 14.90
C VAL A 64 -0.27 -2.32 15.52
N PHE A 65 -1.29 -2.77 16.25
CA PHE A 65 -2.13 -1.88 17.06
C PHE A 65 -1.54 -1.76 18.46
N VAL A 66 -1.04 -0.59 18.81
CA VAL A 66 -0.48 -0.31 20.14
C VAL A 66 -1.45 0.55 20.93
N ARG A 67 -1.85 0.08 22.12
CA ARG A 67 -2.68 0.85 23.04
C ARG A 67 -1.84 1.99 23.62
N LYS A 68 -2.30 3.24 23.50
CA LYS A 68 -1.65 4.36 24.20
C LYS A 68 -1.80 4.15 25.72
N SER A 69 -0.69 4.24 26.45
CA SER A 69 -0.76 4.37 27.91
C SER A 69 -1.46 5.69 28.25
N LYS A 70 -2.30 5.68 29.29
CA LYS A 70 -2.89 6.90 29.84
C LYS A 70 -1.82 7.81 30.41
#